data_AF-A0A0G1ZN82-F1
#
_entry.id   AF-A0A0G1ZN82-F1
#
_cell.length_a   1.000
_cell.length_b   1.000
_cell.length_c   1.000
_cell.angle_alpha   90.00
_cell.angle_beta   90.00
_cell.angle_gamma   90.00
#
_symmetry.space_group_name_H-M   'P 1'
#
loop_
_entity.id
_entity.type
_entity.pdbx_description
1 polymer ?
#
loop_
_entity_poly.entity_id
_entity_poly.type
_entity_poly.pdbx_seq_one_letter_code
_entity_poly.pdbx_strand_id
1 'polypeptide(L)'
;MPDKDVVKSKLSAMSSYFEQLMPFVERYRKGGLALDSQDVLVIERLFQLLVDTAIDINTHIITRSGLESPDDYEGTFRVLGKNNVIPLELGERISGSVALRNRMVHGYETVQRKRMLDDISGGINQYAEYMKHISAFVEKQNK
;
A
#
# COMPACT_ATOMS: atom_id res chain seq x y z
N MET A 1 -9.32 7.95 19.72
CA MET A 1 -9.60 6.63 19.12
C MET A 1 -9.83 6.80 17.62
N PRO A 2 -9.26 5.95 16.76
CA PRO A 2 -9.45 6.03 15.31
C PRO A 2 -10.93 5.90 14.92
N ASP A 3 -11.39 6.81 14.06
CA ASP A 3 -12.71 6.71 13.44
C ASP A 3 -12.79 5.47 12.53
N LYS A 4 -13.67 4.54 12.91
CA LYS A 4 -13.84 3.25 12.26
C LYS A 4 -14.47 3.36 10.88
N ASP A 5 -15.42 4.27 10.70
CA ASP A 5 -16.14 4.39 9.43
C ASP A 5 -15.21 4.98 8.36
N VAL A 6 -14.36 5.92 8.76
CA VAL A 6 -13.28 6.45 7.92
C VAL A 6 -12.31 5.33 7.50
N VAL A 7 -11.83 4.51 8.45
CA VAL A 7 -10.87 3.43 8.12
C VAL A 7 -11.52 2.35 7.27
N LYS A 8 -12.77 1.96 7.56
CA LYS A 8 -13.50 0.96 6.77
C LYS A 8 -13.76 1.42 5.34
N SER A 9 -14.16 2.67 5.15
CA SER A 9 -14.34 3.24 3.82
C SER A 9 -13.03 3.20 3.02
N LYS A 10 -11.91 3.58 3.63
CA LYS A 10 -10.58 3.52 3.00
C LYS A 10 -10.13 2.07 2.73
N LEU A 11 -10.36 1.13 3.64
CA LEU A 11 -10.08 -0.29 3.40
C LEU A 11 -10.89 -0.84 2.21
N SER A 12 -12.16 -0.46 2.07
CA SER A 12 -12.97 -0.85 0.92
C SER A 12 -12.41 -0.29 -0.40
N ALA A 13 -11.91 0.95 -0.38
CA ALA A 13 -11.25 1.54 -1.55
C ALA A 13 -9.95 0.79 -1.89
N MET A 14 -9.12 0.49 -0.88
CA MET A 14 -7.90 -0.31 -1.07
C MET A 14 -8.18 -1.69 -1.65
N SER A 15 -9.20 -2.39 -1.15
CA SER A 15 -9.60 -3.70 -1.70
C SER A 15 -9.97 -3.57 -3.18
N SER A 16 -10.74 -2.55 -3.56
CA SER A 16 -11.10 -2.32 -4.96
C SER A 16 -9.88 -2.04 -5.85
N TYR A 17 -8.92 -1.23 -5.39
CA TYR A 17 -7.69 -0.98 -6.13
C TYR A 17 -6.82 -2.23 -6.26
N PHE A 18 -6.70 -2.99 -5.17
CA PHE A 18 -5.97 -4.26 -5.15
C PHE A 18 -6.58 -5.27 -6.14
N GLU A 19 -7.90 -5.46 -6.11
CA GLU A 19 -8.62 -6.36 -7.02
C GLU A 19 -8.47 -5.95 -8.49
N GLN A 20 -8.44 -4.65 -8.80
CA GLN A 20 -8.20 -4.14 -10.15
C GLN A 20 -6.73 -4.32 -10.59
N LEU A 21 -5.78 -4.23 -9.65
CA LEU A 21 -4.35 -4.34 -9.93
C LEU A 21 -3.90 -5.79 -10.12
N MET A 22 -4.50 -6.74 -9.39
CA MET A 22 -4.10 -8.15 -9.39
C MET A 22 -4.12 -8.82 -10.78
N PRO A 23 -5.12 -8.62 -11.66
CA PRO A 23 -5.10 -9.15 -13.02
C PRO A 23 -3.85 -8.76 -13.82
N PHE A 24 -3.38 -7.52 -13.68
CA PHE A 24 -2.16 -7.05 -14.35
C PHE A 24 -0.91 -7.71 -13.77
N VAL A 25 -0.83 -7.82 -12.44
CA VAL A 25 0.28 -8.50 -11.76
C VAL A 25 0.35 -9.98 -12.16
N GLU A 26 -0.77 -10.68 -12.19
CA GLU A 26 -0.83 -12.09 -12.57
C GLU A 26 -0.47 -12.31 -14.04
N ARG A 27 -0.94 -11.42 -14.92
CA ARG A 27 -0.54 -11.42 -16.34
C ARG A 27 0.97 -11.25 -16.48
N TYR A 28 1.55 -10.27 -15.78
CA TYR A 28 3.00 -10.03 -15.78
C TYR A 28 3.80 -11.23 -15.27
N ARG A 29 3.39 -11.84 -14.14
CA ARG A 29 4.05 -13.02 -13.53
C ARG A 29 4.07 -14.24 -14.43
N LYS A 30 3.01 -14.48 -15.21
CA LYS A 30 2.89 -15.64 -16.10
C LYS A 30 3.78 -15.55 -17.36
N GLY A 31 4.65 -14.53 -17.45
CA GLY A 31 5.45 -14.25 -18.65
C GLY A 31 4.61 -13.79 -19.84
N GLY A 32 3.35 -13.41 -19.61
CA GLY A 32 2.33 -13.24 -20.64
C GLY A 32 2.01 -11.77 -20.94
N LEU A 33 2.15 -11.43 -22.22
CA LEU A 33 1.87 -10.14 -22.86
C LEU A 33 2.71 -8.95 -22.38
N ALA A 34 3.37 -8.31 -23.35
CA ALA A 34 3.83 -6.94 -23.19
C ALA A 34 2.66 -6.10 -22.65
N LEU A 35 2.83 -5.53 -21.46
CA LEU A 35 1.96 -4.46 -20.99
C LEU A 35 2.19 -3.30 -21.95
N ASP A 36 1.11 -2.80 -22.55
CA ASP A 36 1.23 -1.61 -23.37
C ASP A 36 1.38 -0.36 -22.47
N SER A 37 1.61 0.79 -23.08
CA SER A 37 1.79 2.03 -22.33
C SER A 37 0.56 2.39 -21.48
N GLN A 38 -0.66 1.99 -21.90
CA GLN A 38 -1.88 2.28 -21.16
C GLN A 38 -2.02 1.37 -19.94
N ASP A 39 -1.73 0.08 -20.08
CA ASP A 39 -1.68 -0.88 -18.97
C ASP A 39 -0.72 -0.39 -17.86
N VAL A 40 0.46 0.11 -18.25
CA VAL A 40 1.46 0.63 -17.30
C VAL A 40 0.92 1.84 -16.53
N LEU A 41 0.27 2.79 -17.20
CA LEU A 41 -0.33 3.96 -16.54
C LEU A 41 -1.45 3.57 -15.57
N VAL A 42 -2.25 2.55 -15.91
CA VAL A 42 -3.28 2.01 -15.02
C VAL A 42 -2.64 1.40 -13.77
N ILE A 43 -1.59 0.59 -13.95
CA ILE A 43 -0.83 -0.01 -12.83
C ILE A 43 -0.24 1.06 -11.92
N GLU A 44 0.43 2.06 -12.49
CA GLU A 44 1.01 3.19 -11.74
C GLU A 44 -0.07 3.89 -10.91
N ARG A 45 -1.21 4.21 -11.52
CA ARG A 45 -2.30 4.89 -10.84
C ARG A 45 -2.91 4.05 -9.72
N LEU A 46 -3.18 2.77 -9.98
CA LEU A 46 -3.74 1.86 -8.98
C LEU A 46 -2.79 1.66 -7.81
N PHE A 47 -1.50 1.49 -8.08
CA PHE A 47 -0.48 1.36 -7.03
C PHE A 47 -0.34 2.64 -6.22
N GLN A 48 -0.31 3.81 -6.87
CA GLN A 48 -0.29 5.10 -6.18
C GLN A 48 -1.50 5.24 -5.25
N LEU A 49 -2.72 4.97 -5.74
CA LEU A 49 -3.95 5.06 -4.95
C LEU A 49 -3.93 4.10 -3.75
N LEU A 50 -3.39 2.89 -3.94
CA LEU A 50 -3.26 1.89 -2.88
C LEU A 50 -2.30 2.36 -1.77
N VAL A 51 -1.13 2.90 -2.15
CA VAL A 51 -0.11 3.41 -1.22
C VAL A 51 -0.63 4.65 -0.48
N ASP A 52 -1.17 5.62 -1.20
CA ASP A 52 -1.68 6.88 -0.63
C ASP A 52 -2.83 6.61 0.36
N THR A 53 -3.73 5.68 0.02
CA THR A 53 -4.83 5.30 0.94
C THR A 53 -4.31 4.61 2.20
N ALA A 54 -3.25 3.80 2.10
CA ALA A 54 -2.61 3.20 3.27
C ALA A 54 -1.95 4.26 4.16
N ILE A 55 -1.25 5.24 3.58
CA ILE A 55 -0.66 6.38 4.32
C ILE A 55 -1.75 7.15 5.07
N ASP A 56 -2.89 7.43 4.43
CA ASP A 56 -4.02 8.11 5.07
C ASP A 56 -4.56 7.33 6.28
N ILE A 57 -4.71 6.00 6.13
CA ILE A 57 -5.13 5.12 7.23
C ILE A 57 -4.11 5.18 8.36
N ASN A 58 -2.82 5.02 8.06
CA ASN A 58 -1.74 5.05 9.06
C ASN A 58 -1.77 6.38 9.82
N THR A 59 -1.82 7.50 9.09
CA THR A 59 -1.84 8.85 9.64
C THR A 59 -3.02 9.06 10.58
N HIS A 60 -4.20 8.59 10.18
CA HIS A 60 -5.39 8.65 11.01
C HIS A 60 -5.25 7.80 12.28
N ILE A 61 -4.73 6.58 12.18
CA ILE A 61 -4.49 5.71 13.35
C ILE A 61 -3.48 6.32 14.30
N ILE A 62 -2.35 6.82 13.79
CA ILE A 62 -1.26 7.45 14.55
C ILE A 62 -1.80 8.65 15.32
N THR A 63 -2.45 9.58 14.60
CA THR A 63 -2.97 10.82 15.19
C THR A 63 -4.05 10.53 16.24
N ARG A 64 -4.98 9.63 15.94
CA ARG A 64 -6.12 9.35 16.83
C ARG A 64 -5.77 8.46 18.02
N SER A 65 -4.62 7.79 17.97
CA SER A 65 -4.08 6.98 19.07
C SER A 65 -2.99 7.71 19.86
N GLY A 66 -2.64 8.94 19.47
CA GLY A 66 -1.60 9.73 20.15
C GLY A 66 -0.19 9.12 20.04
N LEU A 67 0.09 8.42 18.94
CA LEU A 67 1.40 7.79 18.72
C LEU A 67 2.41 8.85 18.26
N GLU A 68 3.71 8.51 18.38
CA GLU A 68 4.80 9.33 17.86
C GLU A 68 4.59 9.61 16.36
N SER A 69 4.69 10.89 15.98
CA SER A 69 4.53 11.30 14.59
C SER A 69 5.77 10.90 13.79
N PRO A 70 5.61 10.31 12.61
CA PRO A 70 6.74 9.97 11.76
C PRO A 70 7.33 11.21 11.08
N ASP A 71 8.62 11.16 10.75
CA ASP A 71 9.30 12.22 10.00
C ASP A 71 8.88 12.29 8.53
N ASP A 72 8.42 11.16 7.97
CA ASP A 72 8.03 11.00 6.58
C ASP A 72 6.87 9.99 6.40
N TYR A 73 6.37 9.87 5.17
CA TYR A 73 5.29 8.94 4.86
C TYR A 73 5.69 7.47 5.00
N GLU A 74 6.95 7.12 4.77
CA GLU A 74 7.46 5.76 5.01
C GLU A 74 7.36 5.38 6.48
N GLY A 75 7.71 6.32 7.36
CA GLY A 75 7.70 6.18 8.80
C GLY A 75 6.31 5.86 9.33
N THR A 76 5.23 6.23 8.64
CA THR A 76 3.87 5.88 9.05
C THR A 76 3.68 4.37 9.21
N PHE A 77 4.26 3.55 8.32
CA PHE A 77 4.20 2.09 8.41
C PHE A 77 5.05 1.54 9.54
N ARG A 78 6.26 2.09 9.72
CA ARG A 78 7.18 1.71 10.80
C ARG A 78 6.59 2.03 12.18
N VAL A 79 5.93 3.19 12.33
CA VAL A 79 5.22 3.57 13.56
C VAL A 79 4.11 2.57 13.90
N LEU A 80 3.31 2.14 12.91
CA LEU A 80 2.31 1.10 13.14
C LEU A 80 2.93 -0.22 13.60
N GLY A 81 4.06 -0.63 12.99
CA GLY A 81 4.83 -1.82 13.38
C GLY A 81 5.33 -1.76 14.82
N LYS A 82 5.99 -0.65 15.20
CA LYS A 82 6.49 -0.40 16.56
C LYS A 82 5.40 -0.45 17.64
N ASN A 83 4.16 -0.09 17.26
CA ASN A 83 3.01 -0.05 18.16
C ASN A 83 2.11 -1.30 18.06
N ASN A 84 2.59 -2.39 17.45
CA ASN A 84 1.88 -3.67 17.32
C ASN A 84 0.51 -3.58 16.61
N VAL A 85 0.30 -2.54 15.79
CA VAL A 85 -0.90 -2.43 14.94
C VAL A 85 -0.79 -3.40 13.76
N ILE A 86 0.42 -3.54 13.22
CA ILE A 86 0.82 -4.53 12.23
C ILE A 86 2.12 -5.22 12.71
N PRO A 87 2.49 -6.40 12.19
CA PRO A 87 3.79 -7.01 12.50
C PRO A 87 4.94 -6.05 12.17
N LEU A 88 5.96 -5.98 13.03
CA LEU A 88 7.10 -5.07 12.86
C LEU A 88 7.78 -5.28 11.50
N GLU A 89 8.04 -6.54 11.13
CA GLU A 89 8.64 -6.90 9.85
C GLU A 89 7.78 -6.50 8.65
N LEU A 90 6.45 -6.55 8.79
CA LEU A 90 5.55 -6.09 7.74
C LEU A 90 5.67 -4.58 7.58
N GLY A 91 5.69 -3.83 8.68
CA GLY A 91 5.86 -2.37 8.67
C GLY A 91 7.16 -1.93 7.98
N GLU A 92 8.27 -2.61 8.24
CA GLU A 92 9.54 -2.34 7.57
C GLU A 92 9.48 -2.66 6.07
N ARG A 93 9.03 -3.86 5.69
CA ARG A 93 8.95 -4.28 4.29
C ARG A 93 8.02 -3.40 3.44
N ILE A 94 6.82 -3.12 3.94
CA ILE A 94 5.81 -2.37 3.19
C ILE A 94 6.16 -0.88 3.08
N SER A 95 6.98 -0.34 3.99
CA SER A 95 7.39 1.07 3.93
C SER A 95 8.10 1.43 2.62
N GLY A 96 8.86 0.49 2.04
CA GLY A 96 9.54 0.68 0.74
C GLY A 96 8.60 0.94 -0.45
N SER A 97 7.30 0.64 -0.31
CA SER A 97 6.27 0.97 -1.31
C SER A 97 6.11 2.47 -1.54
N VAL A 98 6.38 3.30 -0.52
CA VAL A 98 6.28 4.77 -0.62
C VAL A 98 7.39 5.32 -1.51
N ALA A 99 8.63 4.85 -1.33
CA ALA A 99 9.75 5.19 -2.21
C ALA A 99 9.48 4.75 -3.65
N LEU A 100 8.89 3.56 -3.85
CA LEU A 100 8.48 3.09 -5.17
C LEU A 100 7.43 4.01 -5.80
N ARG A 101 6.38 4.37 -5.07
CA ARG A 101 5.34 5.32 -5.50
C ARG A 101 5.92 6.68 -5.86
N ASN A 102 6.86 7.21 -5.06
CA ASN A 102 7.48 8.52 -5.32
C ASN A 102 8.31 8.53 -6.62
N ARG A 103 8.96 7.42 -6.96
CA ARG A 103 9.73 7.29 -8.20
C ARG A 103 8.85 7.29 -9.46
N MET A 104 7.56 6.97 -9.35
CA MET A 104 6.61 6.95 -10.49
C MET A 104 6.36 8.34 -11.10
N VAL A 105 6.57 9.41 -10.34
CA VAL A 105 6.21 10.79 -10.75
C VAL A 105 7.17 11.36 -11.82
N HIS A 106 8.36 10.78 -12.01
CA HIS A 106 9.41 11.34 -12.87
C HIS A 106 9.47 10.81 -14.31
N GLY A 107 8.51 9.98 -14.73
CA GLY A 107 8.43 9.44 -16.09
C GLY A 107 9.47 8.34 -16.36
N TYR A 108 9.01 7.15 -16.72
CA TYR A 108 9.88 5.98 -16.87
C TYR A 108 10.30 5.68 -18.32
N GLU A 109 11.61 5.60 -18.54
CA GLU A 109 12.20 4.86 -19.66
C GLU A 109 11.92 3.35 -19.54
N THR A 110 12.03 2.59 -20.64
CA THR A 110 11.68 1.16 -20.71
C THR A 110 12.36 0.31 -19.63
N VAL A 111 13.64 0.57 -19.31
CA VAL A 111 14.38 -0.16 -18.26
C VAL A 111 13.78 0.08 -16.87
N GLN A 112 13.25 1.27 -16.63
CA GLN A 112 12.67 1.64 -15.34
C GLN A 112 11.26 1.06 -15.15
N ARG A 113 10.47 0.95 -16.24
CA ARG A 113 9.15 0.29 -16.21
C ARG A 113 9.24 -1.17 -15.80
N LYS A 114 10.20 -1.92 -16.34
CA LYS A 114 10.39 -3.33 -15.97
C LYS A 114 10.67 -3.47 -14.47
N ARG A 115 11.62 -2.67 -13.95
CA ARG A 115 11.96 -2.66 -12.51
C ARG A 115 10.76 -2.31 -11.64
N MET A 116 9.97 -1.31 -12.04
CA MET A 116 8.74 -0.95 -11.33
C MET A 116 7.76 -2.13 -11.27
N LEU A 117 7.54 -2.82 -12.39
CA LEU A 117 6.64 -3.97 -12.45
C LEU A 117 7.17 -5.15 -11.62
N ASP A 118 8.49 -5.39 -11.63
CA ASP A 118 9.15 -6.37 -10.78
C ASP A 118 8.93 -6.04 -9.28
N ASP A 119 9.15 -4.79 -8.88
CA ASP A 119 8.97 -4.31 -7.50
C ASP A 119 7.50 -4.42 -7.04
N ILE A 120 6.54 -3.97 -7.87
CA ILE A 120 5.10 -4.08 -7.57
C ILE A 120 4.71 -5.55 -7.47
N SER A 121 5.10 -6.38 -8.44
CA SER A 121 4.78 -7.81 -8.45
C SER A 121 5.36 -8.52 -7.21
N GLY A 122 6.58 -8.18 -6.79
CA GLY A 122 7.18 -8.76 -5.59
C GLY A 122 6.53 -8.31 -4.28
N GLY A 123 6.06 -7.05 -4.23
CA GLY A 123 5.56 -6.42 -3.00
C GLY A 123 4.05 -6.44 -2.80
N ILE A 124 3.24 -6.59 -3.86
CA ILE A 124 1.80 -6.27 -3.80
C ILE A 124 1.03 -7.07 -2.73
N ASN A 125 1.39 -8.33 -2.50
CA ASN A 125 0.73 -9.19 -1.52
C ASN A 125 0.87 -8.69 -0.07
N GLN A 126 1.84 -7.81 0.21
CA GLN A 126 1.99 -7.15 1.51
C GLN A 126 0.76 -6.29 1.84
N TYR A 127 0.07 -5.75 0.84
CA TYR A 127 -1.16 -4.98 1.06
C TYR A 127 -2.34 -5.85 1.49
N ALA A 128 -2.43 -7.09 1.01
CA ALA A 128 -3.44 -8.03 1.50
C ALA A 128 -3.21 -8.38 2.98
N GLU A 129 -1.96 -8.60 3.37
CA GLU A 129 -1.54 -8.81 4.75
C GLU A 129 -1.87 -7.58 5.62
N TYR A 130 -1.47 -6.39 5.17
CA TYR A 130 -1.72 -5.11 5.83
C TYR A 130 -3.22 -4.86 6.06
N MET A 131 -4.06 -4.98 5.03
CA MET A 131 -5.51 -4.74 5.14
C MET A 131 -6.16 -5.67 6.19
N LYS A 132 -5.71 -6.93 6.26
CA LYS A 132 -6.17 -7.88 7.27
C LYS A 132 -5.82 -7.42 8.68
N HIS A 133 -4.60 -6.94 8.91
CA HIS A 133 -4.17 -6.46 10.22
C HIS A 133 -4.91 -5.18 10.64
N ILE A 134 -5.05 -4.21 9.73
CA ILE A 134 -5.78 -2.96 10.02
C ILE A 134 -7.25 -3.25 10.34
N SER A 135 -7.91 -4.12 9.55
CA SER A 135 -9.29 -4.50 9.82
C SER A 135 -9.44 -5.11 11.23
N ALA A 136 -8.58 -6.08 11.56
CA ALA A 136 -8.60 -6.72 12.87
C ALA A 136 -8.31 -5.74 14.03
N PHE A 137 -7.40 -4.78 13.82
CA PHE A 137 -7.08 -3.75 14.81
C PHE A 137 -8.29 -2.85 15.10
N VAL A 138 -8.96 -2.34 14.07
CA VAL A 138 -10.12 -1.45 14.23
C VAL A 138 -11.33 -2.19 14.79
N GLU A 139 -11.49 -3.48 14.49
CA GLU A 139 -12.55 -4.30 15.07
C GLU A 139 -12.36 -4.52 16.57
N LYS A 140 -11.13 -4.84 17.01
CA LYS A 140 -10.81 -5.08 18.43
C LYS A 140 -11.07 -3.89 19.33
N GLN A 141 -10.94 -2.66 18.83
CA GLN A 141 -11.21 -1.43 19.59
C GLN A 141 -12.73 -1.21 19.87
N ASN A 142 -13.63 -2.10 19.43
CA ASN A 142 -15.08 -2.05 19.75
C ASN A 142 -15.50 -2.98 20.89
N LYS A 143 -14.56 -3.65 21.56
CA LYS A 143 -14.83 -4.43 22.77
C LYS A 143 -14.26 -3.70 23.97
#